data_AF-A0A4P8XGI8-F1
#
_entry.id   AF-A0A4P8XGI8-F1
#
_cell.length_a   1.000
_cell.length_b   1.000
_cell.length_c   1.000
_cell.angle_alpha   90.00
_cell.angle_beta   90.00
_cell.angle_gamma   90.00
#
_symmetry.space_group_name_H-M   'P 1'
#
loop_
_entity.id
_entity.type
_entity.pdbx_description
1 polymer ?
#
loop_
_entity_poly.entity_id
_entity_poly.type
_entity_poly.pdbx_seq_one_letter_code
_entity_poly.pdbx_strand_id
1 'polypeptide(L)'
;MAVDKDKILQMFEQLTESSQQSAFDFMQYLAEKQNQLDWDDLAGLEPDAASLSQEEERQLNSEAGFVSWEDAMDELNLPTDIKS
;
A
#
# COMPACT_ATOMS: atom_id res chain seq x y z
N MET A 1 10.53 -10.87 -23.83
CA MET A 1 9.40 -11.69 -24.30
C MET A 1 8.21 -10.75 -24.48
N ALA A 2 7.69 -10.59 -25.70
CA ALA A 2 6.51 -9.77 -25.92
C ALA A 2 5.28 -10.60 -25.52
N VAL A 3 4.43 -10.06 -24.66
CA VAL A 3 3.14 -10.69 -24.34
C VAL A 3 2.17 -10.37 -25.46
N ASP A 4 1.50 -11.39 -25.99
CA ASP A 4 0.51 -11.24 -27.05
C ASP A 4 -0.77 -10.58 -26.47
N LYS A 5 -1.18 -9.46 -27.06
CA LYS A 5 -2.35 -8.69 -26.63
C LYS A 5 -3.64 -9.48 -26.75
N ASP A 6 -3.75 -10.29 -27.80
CA ASP A 6 -4.96 -11.07 -28.07
C ASP A 6 -5.15 -12.15 -27.00
N LYS A 7 -4.03 -12.71 -26.52
CA LYS A 7 -4.06 -13.69 -25.43
C LYS A 7 -4.48 -13.08 -24.10
N ILE A 8 -4.08 -11.83 -23.81
CA ILE A 8 -4.50 -11.12 -22.59
C ILE A 8 -6.01 -10.86 -22.64
N LEU A 9 -6.52 -10.38 -23.78
CA LEU A 9 -7.95 -10.11 -23.96
C LEU A 9 -8.78 -11.38 -23.80
N GLN A 10 -8.37 -12.49 -24.41
CA GLN A 10 -9.04 -13.79 -24.24
C GLN A 10 -9.07 -14.25 -22.78
N MET A 11 -7.98 -14.05 -22.03
CA MET A 11 -7.95 -14.39 -20.61
C MET A 11 -8.90 -13.50 -19.81
N PHE A 12 -8.96 -12.21 -20.11
CA PHE A 12 -9.85 -11.26 -19.44
C PHE A 12 -11.33 -11.58 -19.69
N GLU A 13 -11.69 -11.96 -20.93
CA GLU A 13 -13.06 -12.35 -21.30
C GLU A 13 -13.52 -13.65 -20.62
N GLN A 14 -12.61 -14.54 -20.24
CA GLN A 14 -12.91 -15.79 -19.54
C GLN A 14 -13.16 -15.61 -18.03
N LEU A 15 -12.83 -14.44 -17.47
CA LEU A 15 -13.02 -14.14 -16.06
C LEU A 15 -14.49 -13.83 -15.75
N THR A 16 -14.90 -14.08 -14.50
CA THR A 16 -16.18 -13.58 -13.98
C THR A 16 -16.14 -12.06 -13.85
N GLU A 17 -17.28 -11.36 -13.88
CA GLU A 17 -17.33 -9.88 -13.78
C GLU A 17 -16.56 -9.34 -12.56
N SER A 18 -16.71 -9.99 -11.39
CA SER A 18 -15.96 -9.63 -10.17
C SER A 18 -14.45 -9.80 -10.32
N SER A 19 -14.02 -10.83 -11.06
CA SER A 19 -12.59 -11.07 -11.34
C SER A 19 -12.06 -10.14 -12.42
N GLN A 20 -12.89 -9.71 -13.37
CA GLN A 20 -12.53 -8.71 -14.38
C GLN A 20 -12.23 -7.35 -13.75
N GLN A 21 -13.08 -6.92 -12.80
CA GLN A 21 -12.81 -5.68 -12.05
C GLN A 21 -11.47 -5.77 -11.32
N SER A 22 -11.25 -6.87 -10.59
CA SER A 22 -10.00 -7.10 -9.86
C SER A 22 -8.77 -7.11 -10.78
N ALA A 23 -8.89 -7.75 -11.96
CA ALA A 23 -7.82 -7.79 -12.95
C ALA A 23 -7.54 -6.41 -13.56
N PHE A 24 -8.59 -5.62 -13.82
CA PHE A 24 -8.47 -4.25 -14.30
C PHE A 24 -7.75 -3.36 -13.27
N ASP A 25 -8.21 -3.39 -12.03
CA ASP A 25 -7.61 -2.62 -10.93
C ASP A 25 -6.13 -2.98 -10.74
N PHE A 26 -5.80 -4.28 -10.85
CA PHE A 26 -4.41 -4.74 -10.75
C PHE A 26 -3.56 -4.27 -11.94
N MET A 27 -4.07 -4.33 -13.17
CA MET A 27 -3.38 -3.80 -14.34
C MET A 27 -3.15 -2.29 -14.23
N GLN A 28 -4.14 -1.55 -13.73
CA GLN A 28 -4.02 -0.12 -13.47
C GLN A 28 -2.96 0.16 -12.40
N TYR A 29 -2.98 -0.56 -11.27
CA TYR A 29 -1.96 -0.47 -10.24
C TYR A 29 -0.55 -0.68 -10.82
N LEU A 30 -0.36 -1.72 -11.63
CA LEU A 30 0.94 -2.00 -12.25
C LEU A 30 1.37 -0.85 -13.18
N ALA A 31 0.45 -0.27 -13.96
CA ALA A 31 0.76 0.86 -14.83
C ALA A 31 1.17 2.12 -14.04
N GLU A 32 0.51 2.39 -12.92
CA GLU A 32 0.83 3.52 -12.05
C GLU A 32 2.14 3.30 -11.27
N LYS A 33 2.36 2.07 -10.81
CA LYS A 33 3.48 1.69 -9.94
C LYS A 33 4.76 1.36 -10.70
N GLN A 34 4.70 1.13 -12.01
CA GLN A 34 5.89 0.98 -12.84
C GLN A 34 6.79 2.23 -12.82
N ASN A 35 6.24 3.40 -12.45
CA ASN A 35 7.00 4.64 -12.27
C ASN A 35 7.41 4.90 -10.81
N GLN A 36 7.22 3.95 -9.89
CA GLN A 36 7.81 4.08 -8.56
C GLN A 36 9.33 3.88 -8.65
N LEU A 37 10.03 4.77 -7.96
CA LEU A 37 11.46 4.68 -7.74
C LEU A 37 11.78 3.37 -7.00
N ASP A 38 12.87 2.71 -7.38
CA ASP A 38 13.37 1.55 -6.64
C ASP A 38 13.78 1.99 -5.22
N TRP A 39 13.90 1.03 -4.29
CA TRP A 39 14.35 1.32 -2.93
C TRP A 39 15.73 1.99 -2.90
N ASP A 40 16.61 1.62 -3.83
CA ASP A 40 17.92 2.25 -4.00
C ASP A 40 17.80 3.71 -4.48
N ASP A 41 16.84 3.99 -5.36
CA ASP A 41 16.56 5.34 -5.84
C ASP A 41 15.94 6.21 -4.73
N LEU A 42 15.04 5.63 -3.92
CA LEU A 42 14.41 6.29 -2.77
C LEU A 42 15.42 6.62 -1.68
N ALA A 43 16.40 5.76 -1.43
CA ALA A 43 17.45 5.99 -0.44
C ALA A 43 18.36 7.18 -0.80
N GLY A 44 18.44 7.52 -2.10
CA GLY A 44 19.18 8.68 -2.60
C GLY A 44 18.39 9.99 -2.62
N LEU A 45 17.08 9.96 -2.34
CA LEU A 45 16.27 11.17 -2.27
C LEU A 45 16.58 11.97 -1.02
N GLU A 46 16.44 13.30 -1.12
CA GLU A 46 16.51 14.15 0.05
C GLU A 46 15.35 13.82 1.00
N PRO A 47 15.62 13.72 2.32
CA PRO A 47 14.55 13.61 3.32
C PRO A 47 13.55 14.76 3.17
N ASP A 48 12.28 14.47 3.44
CA ASP A 48 11.26 15.50 3.50
C ASP A 48 11.67 16.58 4.53
N ALA A 49 11.41 17.84 4.19
CA ALA A 49 11.56 18.98 5.08
C ALA A 49 10.40 19.11 6.08
N ALA A 50 9.37 18.27 5.97
CA ALA A 50 8.30 18.17 6.96
C ALA A 50 8.87 17.89 8.35
N SER A 51 8.56 18.79 9.28
CA SER A 51 8.85 18.56 10.70
C SER A 51 7.93 17.46 11.21
N LEU A 52 8.43 16.67 12.16
CA LEU A 52 7.61 15.69 12.86
C LEU A 52 6.43 16.39 13.51
N SER A 53 5.26 15.76 13.46
CA SER A 53 4.13 16.13 14.28
C SER A 53 4.44 15.86 15.76
N GLN A 54 3.70 16.53 16.66
CA GLN A 54 3.88 16.33 18.11
C GLN A 54 3.74 14.86 18.53
N GLU A 55 2.88 14.10 17.85
CA GLU A 55 2.68 12.68 18.15
C GLU A 55 3.84 11.83 17.63
N GLU A 56 4.36 12.11 16.44
CA GLU A 56 5.56 11.43 15.92
C GLU A 56 6.79 11.70 16.79
N GLU A 57 6.94 12.93 17.30
CA GLU A 57 7.98 13.25 18.29
C GLU A 57 7.78 12.46 19.60
N ARG A 58 6.53 12.33 20.09
CA ARG A 58 6.21 11.55 21.29
C ARG A 58 6.55 10.07 21.09
N GLN A 59 6.21 9.51 19.93
CA GLN A 59 6.47 8.11 19.58
C GLN A 59 7.96 7.85 19.42
N LEU A 60 8.69 8.74 18.73
CA LEU A 60 10.14 8.63 18.55
C LEU A 60 10.89 8.64 19.89
N ASN A 61 10.40 9.40 20.87
CA ASN A 61 10.98 9.48 22.20
C ASN A 61 10.43 8.45 23.20
N SER A 62 9.54 7.56 22.77
CA SER A 62 8.95 6.53 23.63
C SER A 62 9.90 5.36 23.84
N GLU A 63 10.15 4.99 25.09
CA GLU A 63 10.94 3.79 25.43
C GLU A 63 10.15 2.49 25.29
N ALA A 64 8.83 2.56 25.04
CA ALA A 64 7.96 1.39 24.94
C ALA A 64 8.31 0.50 23.73
N GLY A 65 8.86 1.09 22.65
CA GLY A 65 9.31 0.43 21.43
C GLY A 65 8.20 -0.15 20.56
N PHE A 66 7.26 -0.89 21.15
CA PHE A 66 6.10 -1.48 20.49
C PHE A 66 4.84 -1.16 21.28
N VAL A 67 3.73 -0.97 20.56
CA VAL A 67 2.39 -0.76 21.12
C VAL A 67 1.56 -1.99 20.80
N SER A 68 0.67 -2.40 21.70
CA SER A 68 -0.20 -3.55 21.42
C SER A 68 -1.18 -3.20 20.30
N TRP A 69 -1.70 -4.23 19.61
CA TRP A 69 -2.70 -4.01 18.56
C TRP A 69 -3.97 -3.33 19.12
N GLU A 70 -4.35 -3.68 20.34
CA GLU A 70 -5.50 -3.10 21.04
C GLU A 70 -5.28 -1.60 21.31
N ASP A 71 -4.13 -1.24 21.88
CA ASP A 71 -3.77 0.15 22.14
C ASP A 71 -3.67 0.97 20.84
N ALA A 72 -3.14 0.39 19.75
CA ALA A 72 -3.05 1.06 18.45
C ALA A 72 -4.43 1.32 17.82
N MET A 73 -5.38 0.40 17.99
CA MET A 73 -6.76 0.62 17.52
C MET A 73 -7.44 1.76 18.28
N ASP A 74 -7.25 1.80 19.60
CA ASP A 74 -7.80 2.84 20.46
C ASP A 74 -7.20 4.22 20.12
N GLU A 75 -5.88 4.31 19.91
CA GLU A 75 -5.20 5.56 19.55
C GLU A 75 -5.61 6.10 18.17
N LEU A 76 -5.80 5.21 17.19
CA LEU A 76 -6.12 5.58 15.80
C LEU A 76 -7.64 5.70 15.54
N ASN A 77 -8.47 5.52 16.58
CA ASN A 77 -9.93 5.42 16.46
C ASN A 77 -10.38 4.42 15.37
N LEU A 78 -9.65 3.32 15.24
CA LEU A 78 -9.98 2.28 14.28
C LEU A 78 -11.21 1.50 14.78
N PRO A 79 -12.05 1.00 13.86
CA PRO A 79 -13.18 0.18 14.26
C PRO A 79 -12.68 -1.08 14.98
N THR A 80 -13.05 -1.21 16.25
CA THR A 80 -12.73 -2.35 17.11
C THR A 80 -13.52 -3.61 16.76
N ASP A 81 -14.51 -3.51 15.86
CA ASP A 81 -15.33 -4.63 15.40
C ASP A 81 -14.64 -5.36 14.23
N ILE A 82 -13.48 -5.94 14.49
CA ILE A 82 -12.91 -6.98 13.63
C ILE A 82 -13.55 -8.30 14.09
N LYS A 83 -14.81 -8.49 13.71
CA LYS A 83 -15.55 -9.73 14.03
C LYS A 83 -14.84 -10.95 13.43
N SER A 84 -14.51 -11.89 14.31
CA SER A 84 -14.17 -13.29 13.99
C SER A 84 -15.30 -13.99 13.23
#